data_AF-A0A6J6D0L5-F1
#
_entry.id   AF-A0A6J6D0L5-F1
#
_cell.length_a   1.000
_cell.length_b   1.000
_cell.length_c   1.000
_cell.angle_alpha   90.00
_cell.angle_beta   90.00
_cell.angle_gamma   90.00
#
_symmetry.space_group_name_H-M   'P 1'
#
loop_
_entity.id
_entity.type
_entity.pdbx_description
1 polymer ?
#
loop_
_entity_poly.entity_id
_entity_poly.type
_entity_poly.pdbx_seq_one_letter_code
_entity_poly.pdbx_strand_id
1 'polypeptide(L)'
;MSSEIGIENVAKLSLMSSYITWSSVLSKLIENSDLTRGEAAWALDEIMTGQTDPGLIETFLIGLRRKGESVVELSGLVDAMLTNSLKLETGNDAVDIVGTGGDLLGTVNISSMASVLVAATGIPVLKHGSRSASGKTGSSEMLERLGIRLDLSAEQVASVFAQAGITFFFAPVFHPAMRFVAPIRKLLAIPTTFNFLGPLANPVQPIATSLGVANMSIAPLMASELAARGRTGLVFRGNDGLDELTTTANNDIWQVSGGVVTPQELNPVKLGLAKAQIADLIGGDAEFNAQVARDLFAGKTSGNLGAIKDIVMLNAAGGVVSYQMAKDSSKADVDLLVRFQDALEQVAQTLESGAAEAKLADWVAASTNA
;
A
#
# COMPACT_ATOMS: atom_id res chain seq x y z
N MET A 1 8.59 -64.03 11.80
CA MET A 1 8.84 -63.37 10.50
C MET A 1 7.90 -62.16 10.34
N SER A 2 7.77 -61.33 11.39
CA SER A 2 6.70 -60.32 11.50
C SER A 2 7.12 -59.09 12.30
N SER A 3 8.42 -58.79 12.39
CA SER A 3 8.94 -57.68 13.21
C SER A 3 9.89 -56.74 12.46
N GLU A 4 10.27 -57.03 11.21
CA GLU A 4 11.15 -56.15 10.41
C GLU A 4 10.38 -55.15 9.52
N ILE A 5 9.09 -55.41 9.22
CA ILE A 5 8.28 -54.53 8.35
C ILE A 5 7.85 -53.24 9.08
N GLY A 6 7.87 -53.22 10.42
CA GLY A 6 7.46 -52.06 11.22
C GLY A 6 8.55 -50.99 11.40
N ILE A 7 9.83 -51.38 11.39
CA ILE A 7 10.93 -50.45 11.71
C ILE A 7 11.40 -49.70 10.46
N GLU A 8 11.36 -50.32 9.28
CA GLU A 8 11.67 -49.66 8.01
C GLU A 8 10.66 -48.57 7.62
N ASN A 9 9.37 -48.75 7.94
CA ASN A 9 8.35 -47.73 7.69
C ASN A 9 8.44 -46.56 8.66
N VAL A 10 8.77 -46.80 9.93
CA VAL A 10 9.00 -45.74 10.92
C VAL A 10 10.31 -44.99 10.63
N ALA A 11 11.34 -45.67 10.11
CA ALA A 11 12.58 -45.05 9.65
C ALA A 11 12.39 -44.24 8.35
N LYS A 12 11.53 -44.66 7.41
CA LYS A 12 11.14 -43.86 6.24
C LYS A 12 10.32 -42.62 6.60
N LEU A 13 9.50 -42.69 7.66
CA LEU A 13 8.83 -41.53 8.24
C LEU A 13 9.80 -40.61 9.01
N SER A 14 10.83 -41.18 9.63
CA SER A 14 11.85 -40.46 10.40
C SER A 14 12.99 -39.84 9.55
N LEU A 15 13.07 -40.18 8.27
CA LEU A 15 14.05 -39.65 7.30
C LEU A 15 13.40 -38.74 6.25
N MET A 16 12.15 -38.32 6.46
CA MET A 16 11.64 -37.10 5.84
C MET A 16 12.36 -35.93 6.52
N SER A 17 13.45 -35.50 5.89
CA SER A 17 13.95 -34.14 6.05
C SER A 17 12.79 -33.15 6.09
N SER A 18 12.98 -32.13 6.92
CA SER A 18 12.16 -30.95 7.20
C SER A 18 11.75 -30.14 5.96
N TYR A 19 11.06 -30.76 5.01
CA TYR A 19 10.57 -30.09 3.81
C TYR A 19 9.13 -29.65 4.06
N ILE A 20 8.90 -28.35 3.88
CA ILE A 20 7.56 -27.76 3.96
C ILE A 20 6.74 -28.33 2.79
N THR A 21 5.49 -28.72 3.05
CA THR A 21 4.58 -29.26 2.03
C THR A 21 3.22 -28.59 2.10
N TRP A 22 2.45 -28.68 1.01
CA TRP A 22 1.06 -28.21 1.01
C TRP A 22 0.20 -28.92 2.06
N SER A 23 0.39 -30.23 2.25
CA SER A 23 -0.34 -30.98 3.27
C SER A 23 -0.06 -30.46 4.68
N SER A 24 1.22 -30.19 5.01
CA SER A 24 1.58 -29.67 6.34
C SER A 24 1.07 -28.23 6.55
N VAL A 25 1.19 -27.36 5.54
CA VAL A 25 0.70 -25.97 5.60
C VAL A 25 -0.82 -25.94 5.78
N LEU A 26 -1.56 -26.66 4.94
CA LEU A 26 -3.03 -26.66 5.00
C LEU A 26 -3.57 -27.31 6.27
N SER A 27 -2.90 -28.35 6.79
CA SER A 27 -3.29 -28.98 8.07
C SER A 27 -3.21 -27.98 9.23
N LYS A 28 -2.13 -27.19 9.30
CA LYS A 28 -1.99 -26.12 10.31
C LYS A 28 -3.10 -25.08 10.21
N LEU A 29 -3.43 -24.65 8.99
CA LEU A 29 -4.52 -23.68 8.78
C LEU A 29 -5.88 -24.23 9.24
N ILE A 30 -6.17 -25.51 8.96
CA ILE A 30 -7.39 -26.19 9.41
C ILE A 30 -7.43 -26.28 10.95
N GLU A 31 -6.29 -26.54 11.58
CA GLU A 31 -6.14 -26.60 13.03
C GLU A 31 -6.09 -25.21 13.71
N ASN A 32 -6.28 -24.13 12.95
CA ASN A 32 -6.13 -22.73 13.41
C ASN A 32 -4.76 -22.44 14.05
N SER A 33 -3.71 -23.10 13.56
CA SER A 33 -2.32 -22.88 13.98
C SER A 33 -1.61 -21.94 13.01
N ASP A 34 -0.84 -21.00 13.57
CA ASP A 34 -0.04 -20.07 12.78
C ASP A 34 1.07 -20.80 12.01
N LEU A 35 1.28 -20.37 10.77
CA LEU A 35 2.44 -20.72 9.99
C LEU A 35 3.65 -19.91 10.48
N THR A 36 4.82 -20.52 10.40
CA THR A 36 6.08 -19.79 10.55
C THR A 36 6.30 -18.87 9.34
N ARG A 37 7.18 -17.87 9.48
CA ARG A 37 7.57 -16.97 8.38
C ARG A 37 8.05 -17.75 7.15
N GLY A 38 8.84 -18.80 7.37
CA GLY A 38 9.36 -19.67 6.30
C GLY A 38 8.27 -20.48 5.60
N GLU A 39 7.26 -20.97 6.34
CA GLU A 39 6.12 -21.70 5.77
C GLU A 39 5.22 -20.79 4.93
N ALA A 40 4.92 -19.59 5.42
CA ALA A 40 4.15 -18.61 4.68
C ALA A 40 4.89 -18.16 3.41
N ALA A 41 6.20 -17.89 3.51
CA ALA A 41 7.02 -17.54 2.36
C ALA A 41 7.08 -18.68 1.32
N TRP A 42 7.32 -19.92 1.77
CA TRP A 42 7.34 -21.10 0.91
C TRP A 42 6.01 -21.28 0.16
N ALA A 43 4.88 -21.20 0.88
CA ALA A 43 3.57 -21.40 0.28
C ALA A 43 3.29 -20.35 -0.81
N LEU A 44 3.65 -19.09 -0.59
CA LEU A 44 3.45 -18.05 -1.59
C LEU A 44 4.44 -18.17 -2.77
N ASP A 45 5.68 -18.58 -2.53
CA ASP A 45 6.67 -18.79 -3.60
C ASP A 45 6.23 -19.93 -4.55
N GLU A 46 5.70 -21.03 -4.02
CA GLU A 46 5.13 -22.12 -4.82
C GLU A 46 3.95 -21.66 -5.68
N ILE A 47 3.12 -20.74 -5.16
CA ILE A 47 2.04 -20.10 -5.93
C ILE A 47 2.63 -19.21 -7.02
N MET A 48 3.64 -18.41 -6.69
CA MET A 48 4.23 -17.41 -7.58
C MET A 48 5.11 -17.99 -8.69
N THR A 49 5.62 -19.20 -8.51
CA THR A 49 6.35 -19.95 -9.54
C THR A 49 5.41 -20.75 -10.47
N GLY A 50 4.11 -20.77 -10.18
CA GLY A 50 3.11 -21.48 -11.00
C GLY A 50 3.13 -23.00 -10.82
N GLN A 51 3.73 -23.50 -9.73
CA GLN A 51 3.86 -24.93 -9.44
C GLN A 51 2.68 -25.49 -8.63
N THR A 52 1.76 -24.62 -8.19
CA THR A 52 0.65 -24.98 -7.30
C THR A 52 -0.66 -25.19 -8.06
N ASP A 53 -1.35 -26.29 -7.76
CA ASP A 53 -2.69 -26.56 -8.28
C ASP A 53 -3.71 -25.49 -7.80
N PRO A 54 -4.59 -24.98 -8.69
CA PRO A 54 -5.64 -24.02 -8.33
C PRO A 54 -6.42 -24.30 -7.04
N GLY A 55 -6.77 -25.56 -6.78
CA GLY A 55 -7.53 -25.95 -5.59
C GLY A 55 -6.74 -25.77 -4.29
N LEU A 56 -5.41 -25.96 -4.33
CA LEU A 56 -4.53 -25.69 -3.20
C LEU A 56 -4.39 -24.19 -2.94
N ILE A 57 -4.28 -23.38 -4.00
CA ILE A 57 -4.26 -21.91 -3.91
C ILE A 57 -5.53 -21.41 -3.23
N GLU A 58 -6.69 -21.86 -3.69
CA GLU A 58 -7.99 -21.50 -3.12
C GLU A 58 -8.09 -21.89 -1.64
N THR A 59 -7.72 -23.13 -1.31
CA THR A 59 -7.75 -23.65 0.06
C THR A 59 -6.84 -22.85 0.98
N PHE A 60 -5.63 -22.50 0.52
CA PHE A 60 -4.69 -21.69 1.26
C PHE A 60 -5.22 -20.28 1.54
N LEU A 61 -5.74 -19.60 0.51
CA LEU A 61 -6.33 -18.26 0.61
C LEU A 61 -7.47 -18.20 1.62
N ILE A 62 -8.42 -19.14 1.52
CA ILE A 62 -9.58 -19.23 2.40
C ILE A 62 -9.14 -19.61 3.81
N GLY A 63 -8.28 -20.62 3.94
CA GLY A 63 -7.80 -21.13 5.23
C GLY A 63 -7.06 -20.06 6.02
N LEU A 64 -6.12 -19.35 5.39
CA LEU A 64 -5.36 -18.29 6.03
C LEU A 64 -6.26 -17.13 6.47
N ARG A 65 -7.14 -16.66 5.58
CA ARG A 65 -8.11 -15.60 5.90
C ARG A 65 -9.07 -16.02 7.01
N ARG A 66 -9.54 -17.27 7.02
CA ARG A 66 -10.47 -17.78 8.03
C ARG A 66 -9.82 -17.92 9.40
N LYS A 67 -8.54 -18.33 9.44
CA LYS A 67 -7.73 -18.37 10.67
C LYS A 67 -7.49 -16.96 11.21
N GLY A 68 -7.26 -16.00 10.32
CA GLY A 68 -6.75 -14.68 10.63
C GLY A 68 -5.23 -14.67 10.56
N GLU A 69 -4.68 -13.68 9.87
CA GLU A 69 -3.23 -13.58 9.62
C GLU A 69 -2.47 -13.10 10.85
N SER A 70 -1.34 -13.72 11.14
CA SER A 70 -0.36 -13.18 12.08
C SER A 70 0.63 -12.26 11.37
N VAL A 71 1.32 -11.40 12.13
CA VAL A 71 2.39 -10.54 11.57
C VAL A 71 3.50 -11.40 10.96
N VAL A 72 3.86 -12.51 11.61
CA VAL A 72 4.92 -13.43 11.16
C VAL A 72 4.58 -14.06 9.79
N GLU A 73 3.32 -14.45 9.61
CA GLU A 73 2.82 -14.96 8.33
C GLU A 73 2.85 -13.87 7.27
N LEU A 74 2.35 -12.68 7.60
CA LEU A 74 2.36 -11.53 6.70
C LEU A 74 3.79 -11.18 6.27
N SER A 75 4.77 -11.22 7.17
CA SER A 75 6.18 -11.04 6.83
C SER A 75 6.67 -12.03 5.79
N GLY A 76 6.34 -13.31 5.95
CA GLY A 76 6.74 -14.37 5.02
C GLY A 76 6.11 -14.19 3.64
N LEU A 77 4.83 -13.82 3.59
CA LEU A 77 4.15 -13.51 2.34
C LEU A 77 4.77 -12.29 1.64
N VAL A 78 5.08 -11.23 2.38
CA VAL A 78 5.72 -10.05 1.79
C VAL A 78 7.14 -10.38 1.29
N ASP A 79 7.90 -11.25 1.98
CA ASP A 79 9.20 -11.72 1.49
C ASP A 79 9.09 -12.41 0.13
N ALA A 80 8.11 -13.31 -0.02
CA ALA A 80 7.88 -14.01 -1.29
C ALA A 80 7.40 -13.06 -2.40
N MET A 81 6.52 -12.10 -2.08
CA MET A 81 6.10 -11.04 -3.03
C MET A 81 7.29 -10.25 -3.57
N LEU A 82 8.22 -9.86 -2.70
CA LEU A 82 9.40 -9.06 -3.06
C LEU A 82 10.44 -9.88 -3.82
N THR A 83 10.65 -11.13 -3.41
CA THR A 83 11.58 -12.06 -4.08
C THR A 83 11.17 -12.29 -5.53
N ASN A 84 9.86 -12.36 -5.79
CA ASN A 84 9.27 -12.56 -7.11
C ASN A 84 8.92 -11.24 -7.84
N SER A 85 9.35 -10.09 -7.33
CA SER A 85 9.15 -8.79 -7.99
C SER A 85 10.27 -8.45 -8.97
N LEU A 86 9.99 -7.57 -9.93
CA LEU A 86 11.04 -6.98 -10.77
C LEU A 86 11.90 -6.03 -9.94
N LYS A 87 13.21 -6.26 -9.95
CA LYS A 87 14.19 -5.44 -9.23
C LYS A 87 14.51 -4.18 -10.02
N LEU A 88 14.56 -3.05 -9.32
CA LEU A 88 14.93 -1.74 -9.87
C LEU A 88 15.96 -1.04 -8.99
N GLU A 89 16.78 -0.23 -9.64
CA GLU A 89 17.82 0.59 -9.00
C GLU A 89 17.37 2.05 -8.90
N THR A 90 16.34 2.34 -8.10
CA THR A 90 15.91 3.72 -7.77
C THR A 90 16.49 4.23 -6.45
N GLY A 91 17.03 3.32 -5.63
CA GLY A 91 17.15 3.54 -4.19
C GLY A 91 15.77 3.55 -3.50
N ASN A 92 15.77 3.79 -2.18
CA ASN A 92 14.57 3.72 -1.35
C ASN A 92 14.32 4.97 -0.50
N ASP A 93 15.13 6.03 -0.65
CA ASP A 93 14.97 7.31 0.07
C ASP A 93 13.79 8.11 -0.46
N ALA A 94 12.58 7.63 -0.16
CA ALA A 94 11.33 8.19 -0.62
C ALA A 94 10.18 7.78 0.32
N VAL A 95 9.01 8.38 0.08
CA VAL A 95 7.75 7.96 0.68
C VAL A 95 6.86 7.25 -0.34
N ASP A 96 6.15 6.22 0.12
CA ASP A 96 4.99 5.66 -0.57
C ASP A 96 3.70 6.15 0.11
N ILE A 97 2.73 6.61 -0.68
CA ILE A 97 1.41 7.03 -0.19
C ILE A 97 0.38 6.14 -0.87
N VAL A 98 -0.20 5.23 -0.11
CA VAL A 98 -0.93 4.08 -0.66
C VAL A 98 -2.00 3.61 0.31
N GLY A 99 -3.07 3.02 -0.22
CA GLY A 99 -4.13 2.39 0.57
C GLY A 99 -4.31 0.93 0.20
N THR A 100 -4.92 0.14 1.07
CA THR A 100 -5.33 -1.24 0.73
C THR A 100 -6.44 -1.28 -0.31
N GLY A 101 -7.15 -0.16 -0.50
CA GLY A 101 -8.46 -0.09 -1.10
C GLY A 101 -9.50 -0.85 -0.28
N GLY A 102 -10.68 -1.04 -0.88
CA GLY A 102 -11.73 -1.89 -0.31
C GLY A 102 -12.66 -1.19 0.69
N ASP A 103 -12.58 0.14 0.82
CA ASP A 103 -13.57 0.95 1.55
C ASP A 103 -14.96 0.94 0.90
N LEU A 104 -15.02 0.62 -0.40
CA LEU A 104 -16.20 0.64 -1.26
C LEU A 104 -16.93 1.99 -1.35
N LEU A 105 -16.33 3.08 -0.87
CA LEU A 105 -16.93 4.41 -0.86
C LEU A 105 -16.77 5.13 -2.20
N GLY A 106 -15.67 4.90 -2.91
CA GLY A 106 -15.49 5.41 -4.27
C GLY A 106 -15.25 6.91 -4.30
N THR A 107 -14.41 7.36 -3.40
CA THR A 107 -13.91 8.73 -3.41
C THR A 107 -13.07 8.99 -4.66
N VAL A 108 -12.74 10.25 -4.88
CA VAL A 108 -11.66 10.64 -5.79
C VAL A 108 -10.34 9.97 -5.39
N ASN A 109 -9.36 9.90 -6.30
CA ASN A 109 -8.07 9.23 -6.03
C ASN A 109 -7.15 10.09 -5.14
N ILE A 110 -7.51 10.21 -3.86
CA ILE A 110 -6.88 11.05 -2.84
C ILE A 110 -5.39 10.76 -2.71
N SER A 111 -4.99 9.51 -2.44
CA SER A 111 -3.58 9.14 -2.33
C SER A 111 -2.75 9.44 -3.59
N SER A 112 -3.34 9.40 -4.80
CA SER A 112 -2.64 9.77 -6.03
C SER A 112 -2.40 11.28 -6.11
N MET A 113 -3.41 12.10 -5.80
CA MET A 113 -3.26 13.55 -5.76
C MET A 113 -2.29 13.99 -4.66
N ALA A 114 -2.36 13.33 -3.50
CA ALA A 114 -1.44 13.55 -2.39
C ALA A 114 0.02 13.22 -2.77
N SER A 115 0.26 12.13 -3.52
CA SER A 115 1.60 11.78 -4.02
C SER A 115 2.21 12.89 -4.88
N VAL A 116 1.44 13.47 -5.81
CA VAL A 116 1.93 14.59 -6.64
C VAL A 116 2.23 15.82 -5.79
N LEU A 117 1.33 16.14 -4.84
CA LEU A 117 1.52 17.29 -3.96
C LEU A 117 2.75 17.13 -3.05
N VAL A 118 2.98 15.93 -2.49
CA VAL A 118 4.20 15.64 -1.71
C VAL A 118 5.45 15.75 -2.57
N ALA A 119 5.44 15.21 -3.79
CA ALA A 119 6.57 15.35 -4.72
C ALA A 119 6.87 16.81 -5.07
N ALA A 120 5.83 17.66 -5.14
CA ALA A 120 5.98 19.09 -5.38
C ALA A 120 6.63 19.84 -4.20
N THR A 121 6.59 19.29 -2.98
CA THR A 121 7.35 19.82 -1.83
C THR A 121 8.85 19.54 -1.89
N GLY A 122 9.29 18.73 -2.86
CA GLY A 122 10.67 18.26 -3.01
C GLY A 122 10.97 16.93 -2.33
N ILE A 123 9.98 16.31 -1.66
CA ILE A 123 10.12 14.98 -1.07
C ILE A 123 9.99 13.91 -2.16
N PRO A 124 10.92 12.94 -2.28
CA PRO A 124 10.83 11.91 -3.30
C PRO A 124 9.66 10.95 -3.05
N VAL A 125 8.94 10.57 -4.12
CA VAL A 125 7.76 9.69 -4.03
C VAL A 125 7.90 8.46 -4.93
N LEU A 126 7.80 7.28 -4.33
CA LEU A 126 7.88 5.98 -5.00
C LEU A 126 6.53 5.26 -4.85
N LYS A 127 5.50 5.74 -5.58
CA LYS A 127 4.11 5.29 -5.39
C LYS A 127 3.91 3.89 -5.97
N HIS A 128 3.45 2.94 -5.16
CA HIS A 128 3.00 1.63 -5.67
C HIS A 128 1.48 1.62 -5.84
N GLY A 129 0.99 1.00 -6.93
CA GLY A 129 -0.45 0.88 -7.15
C GLY A 129 -0.83 -0.07 -8.26
N SER A 130 -2.12 -0.36 -8.36
CA SER A 130 -2.68 -1.28 -9.35
C SER A 130 -3.97 -0.72 -9.94
N ARG A 131 -4.52 -1.45 -10.92
CA ARG A 131 -5.90 -1.23 -11.39
C ARG A 131 -6.88 -1.55 -10.27
N SER A 132 -8.01 -0.87 -10.29
CA SER A 132 -9.07 -1.12 -9.32
C SER A 132 -9.64 -2.53 -9.45
N ALA A 133 -9.77 -3.23 -8.32
CA ALA A 133 -10.42 -4.54 -8.26
C ALA A 133 -11.95 -4.44 -8.12
N SER A 134 -12.49 -3.29 -7.69
CA SER A 134 -13.91 -3.10 -7.36
C SER A 134 -14.74 -2.49 -8.48
N GLY A 135 -14.13 -2.20 -9.64
CA GLY A 135 -14.81 -1.59 -10.80
C GLY A 135 -14.98 -0.08 -10.74
N LYS A 136 -14.61 0.58 -9.62
CA LYS A 136 -14.44 2.04 -9.54
C LYS A 136 -13.09 2.47 -10.12
N THR A 137 -12.88 3.76 -10.37
CA THR A 137 -11.61 4.27 -10.94
C THR A 137 -10.41 4.06 -10.01
N GLY A 138 -9.47 3.22 -10.42
CA GLY A 138 -8.21 3.01 -9.70
C GLY A 138 -7.20 4.14 -9.91
N SER A 139 -6.11 4.13 -9.15
CA SER A 139 -5.05 5.14 -9.25
C SER A 139 -4.41 5.14 -10.65
N SER A 140 -4.18 3.96 -11.23
CA SER A 140 -3.57 3.83 -12.57
C SER A 140 -4.43 4.47 -13.66
N GLU A 141 -5.74 4.23 -13.65
CA GLU A 141 -6.65 4.73 -14.68
C GLU A 141 -6.69 6.26 -14.68
N MET A 142 -6.75 6.90 -13.51
CA MET A 142 -6.67 8.35 -13.40
C MET A 142 -5.31 8.88 -13.88
N LEU A 143 -4.20 8.23 -13.50
CA LEU A 143 -2.85 8.63 -13.91
C LEU A 143 -2.66 8.54 -15.44
N GLU A 144 -3.17 7.49 -16.09
CA GLU A 144 -3.20 7.36 -17.55
C GLU A 144 -3.94 8.56 -18.19
N ARG A 145 -5.07 8.97 -17.61
CA ARG A 145 -5.84 10.15 -18.09
C ARG A 145 -5.12 11.47 -17.85
N LEU A 146 -4.31 11.59 -16.79
CA LEU A 146 -3.43 12.73 -16.60
C LEU A 146 -2.25 12.78 -17.59
N GLY A 147 -2.04 11.72 -18.39
CA GLY A 147 -0.98 11.64 -19.39
C GLY A 147 0.27 10.93 -18.91
N ILE A 148 0.24 10.28 -17.74
CA ILE A 148 1.37 9.48 -17.25
C ILE A 148 1.39 8.14 -17.98
N ARG A 149 2.51 7.81 -18.61
CA ARG A 149 2.72 6.48 -19.20
C ARG A 149 2.97 5.44 -18.12
N LEU A 150 2.20 4.35 -18.14
CA LEU A 150 2.31 3.23 -17.18
C LEU A 150 2.95 1.97 -17.79
N ASP A 151 3.11 1.94 -19.10
CA ASP A 151 3.68 0.86 -19.90
C ASP A 151 5.22 0.96 -20.01
N LEU A 152 5.88 1.36 -18.92
CA LEU A 152 7.31 1.60 -18.88
C LEU A 152 8.08 0.38 -18.36
N SER A 153 9.29 0.18 -18.87
CA SER A 153 10.22 -0.81 -18.32
C SER A 153 10.73 -0.40 -16.93
N ALA A 154 11.36 -1.34 -16.23
CA ALA A 154 12.04 -1.10 -14.96
C ALA A 154 13.04 0.07 -15.04
N GLU A 155 13.89 0.06 -16.05
CA GLU A 155 14.92 1.08 -16.27
C GLU A 155 14.30 2.44 -16.58
N GLN A 156 13.22 2.47 -17.36
CA GLN A 156 12.49 3.69 -17.70
C GLN A 156 11.82 4.29 -16.47
N VAL A 157 11.17 3.48 -15.62
CA VAL A 157 10.58 3.92 -14.35
C VAL A 157 11.64 4.56 -13.44
N ALA A 158 12.85 4.01 -13.40
CA ALA A 158 13.96 4.59 -12.65
C ALA A 158 14.44 5.93 -13.25
N SER A 159 14.50 6.03 -14.58
CA SER A 159 14.82 7.29 -15.26
C SER A 159 13.79 8.39 -14.99
N VAL A 160 12.49 8.04 -15.00
CA VAL A 160 11.41 8.96 -14.65
C VAL A 160 11.58 9.47 -13.22
N PHE A 161 11.87 8.58 -12.28
CA PHE A 161 12.10 8.97 -10.88
C PHE A 161 13.29 9.92 -10.73
N ALA A 162 14.41 9.63 -11.40
CA ALA A 162 15.61 10.46 -11.36
C ALA A 162 15.37 11.89 -11.91
N GLN A 163 14.45 12.04 -12.87
CA GLN A 163 14.12 13.32 -13.49
C GLN A 163 13.05 14.10 -12.71
N ALA A 164 11.97 13.44 -12.31
CA ALA A 164 10.78 14.09 -11.75
C ALA A 164 10.74 14.10 -10.22
N GLY A 165 11.50 13.23 -9.55
CA GLY A 165 11.41 12.98 -8.10
C GLY A 165 10.16 12.17 -7.69
N ILE A 166 9.37 11.73 -8.66
CA ILE A 166 8.18 10.89 -8.47
C ILE A 166 8.11 9.85 -9.59
N THR A 167 7.68 8.64 -9.24
CA THR A 167 7.32 7.62 -10.24
C THR A 167 6.21 6.71 -9.72
N PHE A 168 5.70 5.84 -10.59
CA PHE A 168 4.64 4.90 -10.26
C PHE A 168 5.03 3.46 -10.61
N PHE A 169 5.05 2.60 -9.60
CA PHE A 169 5.24 1.17 -9.74
C PHE A 169 3.89 0.53 -10.05
N PHE A 170 3.64 0.22 -11.32
CA PHE A 170 2.39 -0.40 -11.73
C PHE A 170 2.41 -1.91 -11.41
N ALA A 171 1.68 -2.33 -10.39
CA ALA A 171 1.77 -3.68 -9.83
C ALA A 171 1.71 -4.83 -10.85
N PRO A 172 0.88 -4.79 -11.93
CA PRO A 172 0.88 -5.84 -12.96
C PRO A 172 2.22 -5.99 -13.72
N VAL A 173 3.01 -4.91 -13.84
CA VAL A 173 4.35 -4.93 -14.43
C VAL A 173 5.36 -5.46 -13.42
N PHE A 174 5.30 -4.99 -12.18
CA PHE A 174 6.33 -5.25 -11.17
C PHE A 174 6.15 -6.54 -10.37
N HIS A 175 4.94 -7.10 -10.36
CA HIS A 175 4.64 -8.40 -9.76
C HIS A 175 4.04 -9.36 -10.79
N PRO A 176 4.78 -9.73 -11.85
CA PRO A 176 4.24 -10.54 -12.96
C PRO A 176 3.78 -11.93 -12.50
N ALA A 177 4.36 -12.46 -11.42
CA ALA A 177 3.95 -13.71 -10.78
C ALA A 177 2.49 -13.69 -10.26
N MET A 178 1.91 -12.51 -10.06
CA MET A 178 0.51 -12.37 -9.65
C MET A 178 -0.48 -12.94 -10.67
N ARG A 179 -0.05 -13.19 -11.92
CA ARG A 179 -0.87 -13.87 -12.94
C ARG A 179 -1.34 -15.27 -12.52
N PHE A 180 -0.61 -15.96 -11.64
CA PHE A 180 -0.98 -17.30 -11.19
C PHE A 180 -2.10 -17.28 -10.15
N VAL A 181 -2.17 -16.24 -9.32
CA VAL A 181 -3.20 -16.10 -8.28
C VAL A 181 -4.38 -15.24 -8.72
N ALA A 182 -4.21 -14.36 -9.71
CA ALA A 182 -5.24 -13.44 -10.17
C ALA A 182 -6.55 -14.11 -10.63
N PRO A 183 -6.54 -15.22 -11.40
CA PRO A 183 -7.78 -15.91 -11.78
C PRO A 183 -8.56 -16.44 -10.56
N ILE A 184 -7.85 -16.98 -9.56
CA ILE A 184 -8.45 -17.50 -8.32
C ILE A 184 -9.04 -16.35 -7.49
N ARG A 185 -8.33 -15.23 -7.36
CA ARG A 185 -8.86 -14.05 -6.66
C ARG A 185 -10.12 -13.51 -7.33
N LYS A 186 -10.14 -13.48 -8.67
CA LYS A 186 -11.32 -13.05 -9.44
C LYS A 186 -12.50 -14.02 -9.25
N LEU A 187 -12.24 -15.32 -9.21
CA LEU A 187 -13.25 -16.34 -8.97
C LEU A 187 -13.85 -16.24 -7.56
N LEU A 188 -12.99 -16.09 -6.54
CA LEU A 188 -13.41 -15.97 -5.15
C LEU A 188 -14.25 -14.71 -4.88
N ALA A 189 -13.89 -13.58 -5.52
CA ALA A 189 -14.59 -12.30 -5.41
C ALA A 189 -14.81 -11.79 -3.97
N ILE A 190 -13.99 -12.25 -3.01
CA ILE A 190 -14.00 -11.83 -1.62
C ILE A 190 -12.61 -11.33 -1.18
N PRO A 191 -12.52 -10.47 -0.15
CA PRO A 191 -11.23 -10.02 0.37
C PRO A 191 -10.42 -11.18 0.98
N THR A 192 -9.17 -11.35 0.54
CA THR A 192 -8.18 -12.31 1.08
C THR A 192 -6.88 -11.58 1.43
N THR A 193 -5.86 -12.31 1.93
CA THR A 193 -4.60 -11.69 2.40
C THR A 193 -3.92 -10.83 1.35
N PHE A 194 -4.12 -11.18 0.07
CA PHE A 194 -3.61 -10.43 -1.07
C PHE A 194 -4.19 -9.02 -1.22
N ASN A 195 -5.32 -8.69 -0.58
CA ASN A 195 -5.82 -7.32 -0.50
C ASN A 195 -4.92 -6.43 0.36
N PHE A 196 -4.09 -7.01 1.22
CA PHE A 196 -3.21 -6.28 2.15
C PHE A 196 -1.74 -6.34 1.72
N LEU A 197 -1.36 -7.31 0.90
CA LEU A 197 0.03 -7.47 0.46
C LEU A 197 0.51 -6.34 -0.46
N GLY A 198 -0.38 -5.75 -1.27
CA GLY A 198 -0.01 -4.74 -2.27
C GLY A 198 0.79 -3.56 -1.67
N PRO A 199 0.26 -2.84 -0.67
CA PRO A 199 0.97 -1.72 -0.05
C PRO A 199 2.27 -2.09 0.68
N LEU A 200 2.42 -3.35 1.08
CA LEU A 200 3.62 -3.85 1.76
C LEU A 200 4.71 -4.30 0.78
N ALA A 201 4.31 -4.65 -0.45
CA ALA A 201 5.16 -5.25 -1.46
C ALA A 201 5.75 -4.26 -2.48
N ASN A 202 5.83 -2.96 -2.17
CA ASN A 202 6.51 -2.01 -3.05
C ASN A 202 7.94 -2.52 -3.37
N PRO A 203 8.32 -2.77 -4.64
CA PRO A 203 9.54 -3.50 -5.01
C PRO A 203 10.84 -2.90 -4.46
N VAL A 204 10.85 -1.59 -4.20
CA VAL A 204 12.04 -0.85 -3.76
C VAL A 204 12.00 -0.49 -2.28
N GLN A 205 10.96 -0.92 -1.55
CA GLN A 205 10.81 -0.81 -0.10
C GLN A 205 11.17 0.60 0.45
N PRO A 206 10.38 1.65 0.12
CA PRO A 206 10.67 3.02 0.54
C PRO A 206 10.82 3.15 2.06
N ILE A 207 11.75 4.01 2.49
CA ILE A 207 12.05 4.23 3.92
C ILE A 207 10.84 4.74 4.71
N ALA A 208 9.92 5.45 4.02
CA ALA A 208 8.72 6.02 4.61
C ALA A 208 7.44 5.48 3.94
N THR A 209 6.38 5.33 4.72
CA THR A 209 5.07 4.86 4.22
C THR A 209 3.93 5.62 4.89
N SER A 210 3.03 6.19 4.08
CA SER A 210 1.74 6.72 4.51
C SER A 210 0.67 5.76 4.00
N LEU A 211 0.22 4.88 4.89
CA LEU A 211 -0.56 3.68 4.54
C LEU A 211 -1.98 3.75 5.09
N GLY A 212 -2.96 3.83 4.21
CA GLY A 212 -4.36 3.66 4.56
C GLY A 212 -4.81 2.21 4.60
N VAL A 213 -5.63 1.85 5.58
CA VAL A 213 -6.17 0.49 5.74
C VAL A 213 -7.66 0.54 6.07
N ALA A 214 -8.50 0.03 5.17
CA ALA A 214 -9.97 0.06 5.35
C ALA A 214 -10.45 -0.84 6.51
N ASN A 215 -9.71 -1.92 6.77
CA ASN A 215 -10.07 -2.91 7.78
C ASN A 215 -9.37 -2.64 9.13
N MET A 216 -10.17 -2.32 10.15
CA MET A 216 -9.71 -2.01 11.51
C MET A 216 -8.86 -3.12 12.13
N SER A 217 -9.19 -4.41 11.93
CA SER A 217 -8.43 -5.50 12.54
C SER A 217 -7.09 -5.75 11.85
N ILE A 218 -6.90 -5.19 10.65
CA ILE A 218 -5.72 -5.42 9.81
C ILE A 218 -4.72 -4.27 9.91
N ALA A 219 -5.19 -3.05 10.18
CA ALA A 219 -4.32 -1.88 10.30
C ALA A 219 -3.18 -2.07 11.33
N PRO A 220 -3.41 -2.62 12.54
CA PRO A 220 -2.32 -2.92 13.48
C PRO A 220 -1.33 -3.98 12.96
N LEU A 221 -1.81 -4.96 12.18
CA LEU A 221 -0.94 -6.01 11.60
C LEU A 221 -0.03 -5.42 10.52
N MET A 222 -0.56 -4.54 9.67
CA MET A 222 0.24 -3.85 8.65
C MET A 222 1.27 -2.90 9.27
N ALA A 223 0.90 -2.18 10.33
CA ALA A 223 1.83 -1.35 11.10
C ALA A 223 2.96 -2.18 11.72
N SER A 224 2.62 -3.32 12.30
CA SER A 224 3.59 -4.25 12.88
C SER A 224 4.53 -4.84 11.83
N GLU A 225 4.03 -5.10 10.62
CA GLU A 225 4.86 -5.59 9.52
C GLU A 225 5.81 -4.52 8.98
N LEU A 226 5.37 -3.26 8.86
CA LEU A 226 6.27 -2.16 8.56
C LEU A 226 7.38 -2.03 9.62
N ALA A 227 7.01 -2.15 10.90
CA ALA A 227 7.94 -2.10 12.02
C ALA A 227 8.96 -3.25 11.97
N ALA A 228 8.51 -4.48 11.68
CA ALA A 228 9.36 -5.66 11.56
C ALA A 228 10.39 -5.56 10.42
N ARG A 229 10.09 -4.75 9.39
CA ARG A 229 11.01 -4.43 8.27
C ARG A 229 11.88 -3.21 8.52
N GLY A 230 11.74 -2.53 9.67
CA GLY A 230 12.47 -1.31 9.97
C GLY A 230 12.02 -0.09 9.14
N ARG A 231 10.84 -0.14 8.52
CA ARG A 231 10.26 1.01 7.81
C ARG A 231 9.67 2.00 8.82
N THR A 232 9.66 3.26 8.46
CA THR A 232 8.99 4.33 9.24
C THR A 232 7.70 4.73 8.52
N GLY A 233 6.68 5.15 9.25
CA GLY A 233 5.45 5.57 8.60
C GLY A 233 4.27 5.81 9.52
N LEU A 234 3.16 6.20 8.89
CA LEU A 234 1.85 6.27 9.51
C LEU A 234 0.96 5.24 8.82
N VAL A 235 0.48 4.26 9.58
CA VAL A 235 -0.64 3.43 9.14
C VAL A 235 -1.90 4.02 9.73
N PHE A 236 -2.97 4.16 8.97
CA PHE A 236 -4.17 4.86 9.44
C PHE A 236 -5.46 4.32 8.86
N ARG A 237 -6.56 4.67 9.53
CA ARG A 237 -7.92 4.40 9.10
C ARG A 237 -8.82 5.54 9.53
N GLY A 238 -9.65 6.04 8.62
CA GLY A 238 -10.73 6.95 8.97
C GLY A 238 -11.82 6.23 9.77
N ASN A 239 -12.39 6.88 10.79
CA ASN A 239 -13.47 6.29 11.59
C ASN A 239 -14.81 6.20 10.83
N ASP A 240 -14.86 6.80 9.63
CA ASP A 240 -15.90 6.62 8.61
C ASP A 240 -15.68 5.38 7.72
N GLY A 241 -14.55 4.68 7.88
CA GLY A 241 -14.21 3.46 7.15
C GLY A 241 -13.29 3.66 5.95
N LEU A 242 -12.89 4.89 5.63
CA LEU A 242 -11.94 5.17 4.56
C LEU A 242 -10.55 4.61 4.88
N ASP A 243 -9.86 4.13 3.84
CA ASP A 243 -8.42 3.89 3.85
C ASP A 243 -7.64 5.13 3.44
N GLU A 244 -8.10 6.30 3.88
CA GLU A 244 -7.48 7.62 3.69
C GLU A 244 -7.59 8.35 5.03
N LEU A 245 -6.69 9.29 5.33
CA LEU A 245 -6.92 10.24 6.41
C LEU A 245 -8.13 11.10 6.02
N THR A 246 -9.23 10.98 6.76
CA THR A 246 -10.50 11.61 6.44
C THR A 246 -10.68 12.97 7.11
N THR A 247 -11.43 13.84 6.44
CA THR A 247 -11.96 15.10 6.98
C THR A 247 -13.41 14.97 7.47
N THR A 248 -14.03 13.78 7.35
CA THR A 248 -15.43 13.56 7.76
C THR A 248 -15.57 13.02 9.19
N ALA A 249 -14.50 12.42 9.73
CA ALA A 249 -14.45 11.83 11.06
C ALA A 249 -13.04 11.98 11.69
N ASN A 250 -12.86 11.40 12.88
CA ASN A 250 -11.51 11.22 13.45
C ASN A 250 -10.78 10.08 12.73
N ASN A 251 -9.47 10.03 12.90
CA ASN A 251 -8.60 9.03 12.29
C ASN A 251 -7.83 8.28 13.36
N ASP A 252 -7.89 6.95 13.33
CA ASP A 252 -7.01 6.10 14.11
C ASP A 252 -5.69 5.93 13.36
N ILE A 253 -4.57 6.15 14.06
CA ILE A 253 -3.22 6.11 13.49
C ILE A 253 -2.35 5.17 14.32
N TRP A 254 -1.62 4.31 13.63
CA TRP A 254 -0.54 3.49 14.16
C TRP A 254 0.78 4.05 13.62
N GLN A 255 1.43 4.88 14.44
CA GLN A 255 2.73 5.45 14.11
C GLN A 255 3.80 4.37 14.19
N VAL A 256 4.60 4.22 13.14
CA VAL A 256 5.71 3.28 13.08
C VAL A 256 7.02 4.06 13.04
N SER A 257 7.89 3.88 14.04
CA SER A 257 9.25 4.45 14.04
C SER A 257 10.17 3.61 14.91
N GLY A 258 11.42 3.40 14.47
CA GLY A 258 12.41 2.65 15.23
C GLY A 258 12.00 1.21 15.56
N GLY A 259 11.16 0.58 14.72
CA GLY A 259 10.61 -0.77 14.96
C GLY A 259 9.51 -0.82 16.02
N VAL A 260 9.00 0.32 16.49
CA VAL A 260 7.93 0.42 17.49
C VAL A 260 6.66 0.96 16.83
N VAL A 261 5.52 0.40 17.22
CA VAL A 261 4.19 0.86 16.83
C VAL A 261 3.53 1.60 18.00
N THR A 262 3.18 2.87 17.80
CA THR A 262 2.54 3.72 18.79
C THR A 262 1.16 4.16 18.28
N PRO A 263 0.06 3.75 18.93
CA PRO A 263 -1.29 4.24 18.59
C PRO A 263 -1.43 5.74 18.87
N GLN A 264 -2.13 6.45 18.00
CA GLN A 264 -2.45 7.87 18.06
C GLN A 264 -3.85 8.10 17.47
N GLU A 265 -4.43 9.27 17.73
CA GLU A 265 -5.69 9.70 17.12
C GLU A 265 -5.50 11.10 16.52
N LEU A 266 -6.02 11.33 15.32
CA LEU A 266 -6.00 12.63 14.65
C LEU A 266 -7.42 13.12 14.37
N ASN A 267 -7.76 14.26 14.96
CA ASN A 267 -9.00 14.97 14.67
C ASN A 267 -8.69 16.13 13.69
N PRO A 268 -9.15 16.07 12.43
CA PRO A 268 -8.85 17.08 11.41
C PRO A 268 -9.38 18.49 11.77
N VAL A 269 -10.44 18.59 12.58
CA VAL A 269 -10.99 19.88 13.03
C VAL A 269 -9.99 20.63 13.91
N LYS A 270 -9.14 19.92 14.67
CA LYS A 270 -8.06 20.55 15.47
C LYS A 270 -6.93 21.12 14.61
N LEU A 271 -6.86 20.73 13.34
CA LEU A 271 -5.93 21.28 12.35
C LEU A 271 -6.53 22.47 11.59
N GLY A 272 -7.76 22.88 11.93
CA GLY A 272 -8.47 23.96 11.25
C GLY A 272 -9.20 23.54 9.96
N LEU A 273 -9.22 22.25 9.63
CA LEU A 273 -9.94 21.73 8.46
C LEU A 273 -11.45 21.65 8.74
N ALA A 274 -12.26 22.04 7.75
CA ALA A 274 -13.71 21.95 7.86
C ALA A 274 -14.16 20.49 7.81
N LYS A 275 -15.18 20.15 8.62
CA LYS A 275 -15.77 18.81 8.59
C LYS A 275 -16.57 18.62 7.30
N ALA A 276 -16.09 17.75 6.41
CA ALA A 276 -16.77 17.42 5.16
C ALA A 276 -17.82 16.31 5.33
N GLN A 277 -18.66 16.11 4.32
CA GLN A 277 -19.49 14.92 4.17
C GLN A 277 -18.87 13.97 3.14
N ILE A 278 -19.10 12.66 3.27
CA ILE A 278 -18.61 11.67 2.29
C ILE A 278 -19.08 12.01 0.86
N ALA A 279 -20.30 12.54 0.72
CA ALA A 279 -20.84 12.97 -0.56
C ALA A 279 -19.98 14.03 -1.27
N ASP A 280 -19.25 14.86 -0.52
CA ASP A 280 -18.36 15.89 -1.08
C ASP A 280 -17.10 15.28 -1.70
N LEU A 281 -16.75 14.05 -1.32
CA LEU A 281 -15.49 13.37 -1.67
C LEU A 281 -15.67 12.34 -2.78
N ILE A 282 -16.91 12.07 -3.21
CA ILE A 282 -17.24 11.04 -4.20
C ILE A 282 -16.55 11.35 -5.54
N GLY A 283 -15.89 10.33 -6.08
CA GLY A 283 -15.28 10.36 -7.39
C GLY A 283 -16.21 9.87 -8.50
N GLY A 284 -15.67 9.86 -9.71
CA GLY A 284 -16.37 9.38 -10.91
C GLY A 284 -15.52 8.36 -11.66
N ASP A 285 -15.66 8.40 -12.99
CA ASP A 285 -14.77 7.66 -13.88
C ASP A 285 -13.35 8.25 -13.90
N ALA A 286 -12.47 7.63 -14.70
CA ALA A 286 -11.07 8.04 -14.82
C ALA A 286 -10.90 9.46 -15.34
N GLU A 287 -11.77 9.92 -16.25
CA GLU A 287 -11.67 11.26 -16.81
C GLU A 287 -12.15 12.29 -15.80
N PHE A 288 -13.24 12.00 -15.09
CA PHE A 288 -13.74 12.84 -14.00
C PHE A 288 -12.67 13.02 -12.90
N ASN A 289 -12.09 11.93 -12.40
CA ASN A 289 -11.07 12.01 -11.35
C ASN A 289 -9.81 12.73 -11.84
N ALA A 290 -9.41 12.55 -13.10
CA ALA A 290 -8.30 13.29 -13.69
C ALA A 290 -8.61 14.78 -13.82
N GLN A 291 -9.84 15.14 -14.18
CA GLN A 291 -10.25 16.54 -14.25
C GLN A 291 -10.26 17.19 -12.86
N VAL A 292 -10.75 16.48 -11.82
CA VAL A 292 -10.66 16.94 -10.43
C VAL A 292 -9.21 17.21 -10.02
N ALA A 293 -8.29 16.30 -10.35
CA ALA A 293 -6.88 16.49 -10.05
C ALA A 293 -6.28 17.72 -10.76
N ARG A 294 -6.56 17.91 -12.07
CA ARG A 294 -6.14 19.09 -12.82
C ARG A 294 -6.68 20.39 -12.20
N ASP A 295 -7.98 20.40 -11.85
CA ASP A 295 -8.62 21.58 -11.27
C ASP A 295 -8.07 21.91 -9.88
N LEU A 296 -7.79 20.89 -9.05
CA LEU A 296 -7.15 21.03 -7.75
C LEU A 296 -5.76 21.64 -7.90
N PHE A 297 -4.91 21.09 -8.78
CA PHE A 297 -3.54 21.57 -8.96
C PHE A 297 -3.47 22.96 -9.58
N ALA A 298 -4.44 23.34 -10.42
CA ALA A 298 -4.60 24.70 -10.94
C ALA A 298 -5.17 25.69 -9.90
N GLY A 299 -5.37 25.26 -8.64
CA GLY A 299 -5.82 26.12 -7.54
C GLY A 299 -7.31 26.49 -7.59
N LYS A 300 -8.13 25.79 -8.38
CA LYS A 300 -9.58 26.04 -8.42
C LYS A 300 -10.23 25.56 -7.11
N THR A 301 -11.34 26.20 -6.73
CA THR A 301 -12.04 25.91 -5.46
C THR A 301 -13.56 25.81 -5.60
N SER A 302 -14.08 25.73 -6.83
CA SER A 302 -15.52 25.68 -7.09
C SER A 302 -16.16 24.37 -6.66
N GLY A 303 -17.39 24.42 -6.15
CA GLY A 303 -18.18 23.23 -5.80
C GLY A 303 -17.57 22.46 -4.63
N ASN A 304 -17.49 21.12 -4.76
CA ASN A 304 -16.92 20.23 -3.74
C ASN A 304 -15.38 20.20 -3.73
N LEU A 305 -14.72 20.93 -4.64
CA LEU A 305 -13.27 20.92 -4.77
C LEU A 305 -12.55 21.44 -3.52
N GLY A 306 -13.19 22.31 -2.72
CA GLY A 306 -12.64 22.73 -1.42
C GLY A 306 -12.51 21.57 -0.43
N ALA A 307 -13.52 20.71 -0.31
CA ALA A 307 -13.47 19.53 0.56
C ALA A 307 -12.44 18.50 0.05
N ILE A 308 -12.35 18.34 -1.27
CA ILE A 308 -11.34 17.48 -1.91
C ILE A 308 -9.92 18.04 -1.67
N LYS A 309 -9.72 19.35 -1.78
CA LYS A 309 -8.45 20.01 -1.45
C LYS A 309 -8.05 19.70 -0.01
N ASP A 310 -8.95 19.86 0.96
CA ASP A 310 -8.66 19.64 2.37
C ASP A 310 -8.23 18.19 2.66
N ILE A 311 -8.94 17.19 2.12
CA ILE A 311 -8.57 15.79 2.33
C ILE A 311 -7.28 15.40 1.60
N VAL A 312 -7.02 15.97 0.42
CA VAL A 312 -5.76 15.74 -0.32
C VAL A 312 -4.58 16.35 0.43
N MET A 313 -4.73 17.57 0.96
CA MET A 313 -3.71 18.21 1.80
C MET A 313 -3.46 17.41 3.08
N LEU A 314 -4.50 16.89 3.73
CA LEU A 314 -4.36 16.05 4.93
C LEU A 314 -3.55 14.77 4.66
N ASN A 315 -3.83 14.07 3.56
CA ASN A 315 -3.08 12.86 3.18
C ASN A 315 -1.67 13.19 2.69
N ALA A 316 -1.47 14.31 2.01
CA ALA A 316 -0.15 14.79 1.65
C ALA A 316 0.68 15.12 2.91
N ALA A 317 0.09 15.77 3.91
CA ALA A 317 0.73 16.03 5.19
C ALA A 317 1.12 14.72 5.90
N GLY A 318 0.27 13.67 5.85
CA GLY A 318 0.64 12.33 6.33
C GLY A 318 1.88 11.75 5.65
N GLY A 319 2.02 11.95 4.33
CA GLY A 319 3.21 11.59 3.56
C GLY A 319 4.45 12.38 3.99
N VAL A 320 4.33 13.71 4.13
CA VAL A 320 5.42 14.59 4.62
C VAL A 320 5.89 14.17 6.00
N VAL A 321 4.97 13.99 6.95
CA VAL A 321 5.27 13.58 8.34
C VAL A 321 5.98 12.22 8.36
N SER A 322 5.46 11.25 7.60
CA SER A 322 6.07 9.92 7.48
C SER A 322 7.52 10.00 6.99
N TYR A 323 7.78 10.80 5.95
CA TYR A 323 9.12 11.00 5.40
C TYR A 323 10.05 11.70 6.39
N GLN A 324 9.61 12.79 7.01
CA GLN A 324 10.41 13.53 7.99
C GLN A 324 10.83 12.65 9.18
N MET A 325 9.93 11.80 9.69
CA MET A 325 10.27 10.83 10.73
C MET A 325 11.30 9.80 10.26
N ALA A 326 11.25 9.37 9.00
CA ALA A 326 12.20 8.42 8.45
C ALA A 326 13.61 9.05 8.32
N LYS A 327 13.69 10.37 8.08
CA LYS A 327 14.95 11.12 8.00
C LYS A 327 15.49 11.52 9.37
N ASP A 328 14.62 11.75 10.34
CA ASP A 328 14.95 12.15 11.71
C ASP A 328 13.97 11.52 12.68
N SER A 329 14.41 10.47 13.38
CA SER A 329 13.56 9.73 14.31
C SER A 329 13.09 10.57 15.50
N SER A 330 13.78 11.66 15.86
CA SER A 330 13.33 12.56 16.93
C SER A 330 12.01 13.27 16.61
N LYS A 331 11.66 13.36 15.33
CA LYS A 331 10.34 13.87 14.90
C LYS A 331 9.21 12.98 15.40
N ALA A 332 9.44 11.69 15.63
CA ALA A 332 8.41 10.78 16.14
C ALA A 332 7.94 11.14 17.56
N ASP A 333 8.78 11.85 18.33
CA ASP A 333 8.52 12.28 19.72
C ASP A 333 7.80 13.63 19.79
N VAL A 334 7.72 14.36 18.67
CA VAL A 334 6.96 15.61 18.58
C VAL A 334 5.46 15.29 18.51
N ASP A 335 4.65 16.10 19.20
CA ASP A 335 3.19 15.97 19.19
C ASP A 335 2.65 15.87 17.74
N LEU A 336 1.73 14.93 17.54
CA LEU A 336 1.22 14.61 16.22
C LEU A 336 0.50 15.80 15.57
N LEU A 337 -0.26 16.58 16.34
CA LEU A 337 -0.98 17.74 15.79
C LEU A 337 0.00 18.81 15.32
N VAL A 338 1.08 19.06 16.07
CA VAL A 338 2.12 20.03 15.68
C VAL A 338 2.75 19.63 14.36
N ARG A 339 3.15 18.35 14.22
CA ARG A 339 3.72 17.84 12.97
C ARG A 339 2.78 17.97 11.78
N PHE A 340 1.49 17.68 11.98
CA PHE A 340 0.49 17.82 10.93
C PHE A 340 0.20 19.29 10.60
N GLN A 341 0.25 20.21 11.56
CA GLN A 341 0.13 21.65 11.32
C GLN A 341 1.27 22.16 10.44
N ASP A 342 2.51 21.86 10.80
CA ASP A 342 3.72 22.25 10.03
C ASP A 342 3.66 21.67 8.60
N ALA A 343 3.30 20.39 8.48
CA ALA A 343 3.17 19.73 7.19
C ALA A 343 2.01 20.29 6.35
N LEU A 344 0.86 20.62 6.96
CA LEU A 344 -0.27 21.25 6.28
C LEU A 344 0.09 22.63 5.73
N GLU A 345 0.84 23.42 6.50
CA GLU A 345 1.33 24.72 6.03
C GLU A 345 2.25 24.55 4.81
N GLN A 346 3.20 23.62 4.86
CA GLN A 346 4.10 23.33 3.75
C GLN A 346 3.35 22.91 2.48
N VAL A 347 2.39 21.97 2.58
CA VAL A 347 1.65 21.49 1.41
C VAL A 347 0.68 22.54 0.88
N ALA A 348 0.09 23.38 1.73
CA ALA A 348 -0.77 24.48 1.31
C ALA A 348 0.01 25.51 0.49
N GLN A 349 1.17 25.96 0.99
CA GLN A 349 2.06 26.86 0.25
C GLN A 349 2.50 26.26 -1.10
N THR A 350 2.82 24.96 -1.10
CA THR A 350 3.20 24.23 -2.33
C THR A 350 2.06 24.22 -3.35
N LEU A 351 0.83 23.97 -2.93
CA LEU A 351 -0.33 23.99 -3.81
C LEU A 351 -0.61 25.41 -4.34
N GLU A 352 -0.58 26.42 -3.46
CA GLU A 352 -0.89 27.81 -3.81
C GLU A 352 0.16 28.45 -4.72
N SER A 353 1.41 28.00 -4.65
CA SER A 353 2.47 28.46 -5.56
C SER A 353 2.37 27.94 -7.00
N GLY A 354 1.48 26.98 -7.27
CA GLY A 354 1.39 26.28 -8.56
C GLY A 354 2.45 25.18 -8.76
N ALA A 355 3.26 24.89 -7.74
CA ALA A 355 4.30 23.86 -7.82
C ALA A 355 3.74 22.45 -8.08
N ALA A 356 2.52 22.17 -7.61
CA ALA A 356 1.86 20.88 -7.85
C ALA A 356 1.48 20.69 -9.33
N GLU A 357 1.00 21.74 -10.00
CA GLU A 357 0.70 21.72 -11.44
C GLU A 357 1.98 21.53 -12.25
N ALA A 358 3.04 22.27 -11.91
CA ALA A 358 4.36 22.11 -12.53
C ALA A 358 4.91 20.69 -12.33
N LYS A 359 4.81 20.13 -11.12
CA LYS A 359 5.28 18.76 -10.82
C LYS A 359 4.54 17.71 -11.63
N LEU A 360 3.22 17.86 -11.82
CA LEU A 360 2.46 16.98 -12.69
C LEU A 360 2.97 17.06 -14.14
N ALA A 361 3.19 18.27 -14.66
CA ALA A 361 3.70 18.47 -16.01
C ALA A 361 5.10 17.85 -16.19
N ASP A 362 6.00 18.03 -15.21
CA ASP A 362 7.33 17.41 -15.19
C ASP A 362 7.23 15.88 -15.25
N TRP A 363 6.32 15.30 -14.46
CA TRP A 363 6.15 13.85 -14.42
C TRP A 363 5.58 13.30 -15.74
N VAL A 364 4.60 13.99 -16.34
CA VAL A 364 4.09 13.67 -17.68
C VAL A 364 5.21 13.72 -18.72
N ALA A 365 6.01 14.79 -18.74
CA ALA A 365 7.11 14.95 -19.67
C ALA A 365 8.18 13.86 -19.49
N ALA A 366 8.58 13.58 -18.25
CA ALA A 366 9.56 12.55 -17.93
C ALA A 366 9.06 11.16 -18.38
N SER A 367 7.81 10.80 -18.09
CA SER A 367 7.25 9.49 -18.48
C SER A 367 7.04 9.35 -20.00
N THR A 368 6.78 10.46 -20.71
CA THR A 368 6.63 10.46 -22.16
C THR A 368 7.96 10.29 -22.88
N ASN A 369 9.02 10.89 -22.34
CA ASN A 369 10.36 10.91 -22.93
C ASN A 369 11.26 9.73 -22.51
N ALA A 370 10.78 8.88 -21.58
CA ALA A 370 11.54 7.75 -21.03
C ALA A 370 11.70 6.58 -22.00
#